data_AF-A0A6G2K3D9-F1
#
_entry.id   AF-A0A6G2K3D9-F1
#
_cell.length_a   1.000
_cell.length_b   1.000
_cell.length_c   1.000
_cell.angle_alpha   90.00
_cell.angle_beta   90.00
_cell.angle_gamma   90.00
#
_symmetry.space_group_name_H-M   'P 1'
#
loop_
_entity.id
_entity.type
_entity.pdbx_description
1 polymer ?
#
loop_
_entity_poly.entity_id
_entity_poly.type
_entity_poly.pdbx_seq_one_letter_code
_entity_poly.pdbx_strand_id
1 'polypeptide(L)'
;MADRNDATPDAEANVRHICGISGGKDSSALAVYLRKRVPQMEYFFCDTGAELPETYEYLTRLEVILGAQIVRLNAERGFDHWFEVFRGALPSPQMRWCTKNMKIKPIEAWIGDDPAVSYVAIRADESNRKGYISTKPNIRTRFPFVEDGIAHDDVLRILDDAGVGLPDYYSWRTRSGCYFCFYQRKAEWIGLSEQHPDLFERAVAIEQKVLRDAGTDGDADFGDTAMRGRQYTWSGGETLVQLRARRDEIMQRHEAALTRAATTARPNVPLIEVLADALETEDDQEPCTVCAL
;
A
#
# COMPACT_ATOMS: atom_id res chain seq x y z
N MET A 1 -47.47 1.25 -27.93
CA MET A 1 -46.42 2.22 -28.30
C MET A 1 -45.35 2.12 -27.24
N ALA A 2 -44.32 1.34 -27.52
CA ALA A 2 -43.19 1.14 -26.63
C ALA A 2 -42.16 2.24 -26.95
N ASP A 3 -41.88 3.07 -25.97
CA ASP A 3 -40.87 4.11 -26.06
C ASP A 3 -39.50 3.42 -25.93
N ARG A 4 -38.81 3.31 -27.07
CA ARG A 4 -37.43 2.85 -27.15
C ARG A 4 -36.58 4.00 -26.67
N ASN A 5 -36.05 3.88 -25.45
CA ASN A 5 -35.00 4.76 -24.96
C ASN A 5 -33.71 4.36 -25.70
N ASP A 6 -33.53 4.98 -26.87
CA ASP A 6 -32.35 4.87 -27.71
C ASP A 6 -31.22 5.65 -27.02
N ALA A 7 -30.50 4.96 -26.13
CA ALA A 7 -29.27 5.48 -25.57
C ALA A 7 -28.24 5.59 -26.71
N THR A 8 -27.92 6.82 -27.07
CA THR A 8 -26.92 7.16 -28.08
C THR A 8 -25.58 6.46 -27.82
N PRO A 9 -24.95 5.82 -28.82
CA PRO A 9 -23.69 5.05 -28.66
C PRO A 9 -22.45 5.88 -28.24
N ASP A 10 -22.53 7.21 -28.31
CA ASP A 10 -21.36 8.10 -28.13
C ASP A 10 -21.00 8.42 -26.68
N ALA A 11 -21.84 8.08 -25.69
CA ALA A 11 -21.56 8.35 -24.27
C ALA A 11 -20.59 7.34 -23.62
N GLU A 12 -20.41 6.16 -24.23
CA GLU A 12 -19.45 5.14 -23.75
C GLU A 12 -18.04 5.33 -24.34
N ALA A 13 -17.88 6.15 -25.38
CA ALA A 13 -16.63 6.25 -26.15
C ALA A 13 -15.50 7.02 -25.45
N ASN A 14 -15.71 7.60 -24.27
CA ASN A 14 -14.72 8.45 -23.60
C ASN A 14 -14.62 8.26 -22.08
N VAL A 15 -14.97 7.06 -21.59
CA VAL A 15 -14.82 6.71 -20.17
C VAL A 15 -13.44 6.10 -19.93
N ARG A 16 -12.68 6.69 -19.01
CA ARG A 16 -11.37 6.19 -18.59
C ARG A 16 -11.54 4.99 -17.67
N HIS A 17 -10.70 3.97 -17.83
CA HIS A 17 -10.70 2.80 -16.96
C HIS A 17 -9.37 2.77 -16.22
N ILE A 18 -9.41 2.90 -14.90
CA ILE A 18 -8.19 3.08 -14.10
C ILE A 18 -8.06 1.99 -13.06
N CYS A 19 -6.84 1.47 -12.90
CA CYS A 19 -6.51 0.46 -11.90
C CYS A 19 -5.26 0.90 -11.13
N GLY A 20 -5.45 1.16 -9.84
CA GLY A 20 -4.37 1.50 -8.92
C GLY A 20 -3.53 0.28 -8.59
N ILE A 21 -2.21 0.43 -8.75
CA ILE A 21 -1.23 -0.56 -8.31
C ILE A 21 -0.62 -0.04 -7.01
N SER A 22 -0.70 -0.84 -5.95
CA SER A 22 -0.15 -0.50 -4.63
C SER A 22 1.23 -1.11 -4.36
N GLY A 23 1.71 -1.96 -5.26
CA GLY A 23 2.88 -2.84 -5.06
C GLY A 23 2.55 -4.16 -4.36
N GLY A 24 1.35 -4.31 -3.78
CA GLY A 24 0.92 -5.55 -3.12
C GLY A 24 0.27 -6.58 -4.05
N LYS A 25 0.04 -7.78 -3.49
CA LYS A 25 -0.57 -8.93 -4.20
C LYS A 25 -1.96 -8.64 -4.78
N ASP A 26 -2.84 -8.02 -4.00
CA ASP A 26 -4.26 -7.88 -4.35
C ASP A 26 -4.47 -6.95 -5.56
N SER A 27 -3.85 -5.75 -5.54
CA SER A 27 -3.93 -4.80 -6.68
C SER A 27 -3.29 -5.36 -7.95
N SER A 28 -2.22 -6.14 -7.80
CA SER A 28 -1.48 -6.71 -8.92
C SER A 28 -2.27 -7.85 -9.57
N ALA A 29 -2.90 -8.69 -8.75
CA ALA A 29 -3.80 -9.73 -9.23
C ALA A 29 -5.01 -9.12 -9.94
N LEU A 30 -5.56 -8.01 -9.42
CA LEU A 30 -6.67 -7.32 -10.06
C LEU A 30 -6.28 -6.79 -11.44
N ALA A 31 -5.10 -6.19 -11.55
CA ALA A 31 -4.58 -5.68 -12.81
C ALA A 31 -4.43 -6.79 -13.86
N VAL A 32 -3.85 -7.93 -13.47
CA VAL A 32 -3.71 -9.12 -14.31
C VAL A 32 -5.08 -9.69 -14.70
N TYR A 33 -5.99 -9.80 -13.72
CA TYR A 33 -7.33 -10.31 -13.90
C TYR A 33 -8.14 -9.48 -14.91
N LEU A 34 -8.05 -8.15 -14.83
CA LEU A 34 -8.80 -7.25 -15.71
C LEU A 34 -8.13 -7.01 -17.06
N ARG A 35 -6.83 -7.30 -17.20
CA ARG A 35 -6.04 -7.02 -18.43
C ARG A 35 -6.74 -7.43 -19.73
N LYS A 36 -7.33 -8.63 -19.77
CA LYS A 36 -8.04 -9.14 -20.98
C LYS A 36 -9.50 -8.71 -21.07
N ARG A 37 -10.09 -8.26 -19.95
CA ARG A 37 -11.51 -7.87 -19.83
C ARG A 37 -11.73 -6.39 -20.13
N VAL A 38 -10.73 -5.57 -19.84
CA VAL A 38 -10.74 -4.11 -20.06
C VAL A 38 -9.44 -3.72 -20.79
N PRO A 39 -9.38 -3.88 -22.13
CA PRO A 39 -8.15 -3.66 -22.90
C PRO A 39 -7.59 -2.24 -22.82
N GLN A 40 -8.45 -1.24 -22.60
CA GLN A 40 -8.11 0.18 -22.48
C GLN A 40 -7.73 0.62 -21.06
N MET A 41 -7.34 -0.32 -20.18
CA MET A 41 -6.99 -0.01 -18.79
C MET A 41 -5.76 0.91 -18.70
N GLU A 42 -5.88 1.97 -17.92
CA GLU A 42 -4.79 2.82 -17.48
C GLU A 42 -4.34 2.38 -16.09
N TYR A 43 -3.11 1.90 -15.99
CA TYR A 43 -2.51 1.50 -14.72
C TYR A 43 -1.76 2.69 -14.11
N PHE A 44 -1.91 2.90 -12.80
CA PHE A 44 -1.17 3.96 -12.11
C PHE A 44 -0.60 3.48 -10.79
N PHE A 45 0.51 4.10 -10.37
CA PHE A 45 1.16 3.91 -9.07
C PHE A 45 1.35 5.28 -8.43
N CYS A 46 0.87 5.45 -7.21
CA CYS A 46 1.09 6.68 -6.44
C CYS A 46 2.47 6.61 -5.78
N ASP A 47 3.47 7.16 -6.44
CA ASP A 47 4.85 7.10 -5.97
C ASP A 47 5.04 8.02 -4.77
N THR A 48 5.39 7.41 -3.65
CA THR A 48 5.66 8.15 -2.41
C THR A 48 7.12 8.59 -2.32
N GLY A 49 8.01 8.07 -3.18
CA GLY A 49 9.45 8.22 -3.03
C GLY A 49 10.02 7.53 -1.79
N ALA A 50 9.21 6.72 -1.10
CA ALA A 50 9.55 6.07 0.16
C ALA A 50 9.15 4.58 0.16
N GLU A 51 9.13 3.97 -1.01
CA GLU A 51 8.83 2.55 -1.21
C GLU A 51 10.12 1.72 -1.13
N LEU A 52 9.98 0.44 -0.78
CA LEU A 52 11.11 -0.50 -0.81
C LEU A 52 11.61 -0.71 -2.26
N PRO A 53 12.93 -0.93 -2.47
CA PRO A 53 13.48 -1.27 -3.78
C PRO A 53 12.75 -2.41 -4.49
N GLU A 54 12.39 -3.45 -3.74
CA GLU A 54 11.66 -4.62 -4.23
C GLU A 54 10.26 -4.25 -4.78
N THR A 55 9.66 -3.15 -4.29
CA THR A 55 8.40 -2.63 -4.83
C THR A 55 8.60 -2.10 -6.24
N TYR A 56 9.66 -1.35 -6.50
CA TYR A 56 9.96 -0.82 -7.83
C TYR A 56 10.33 -1.93 -8.82
N GLU A 57 11.11 -2.91 -8.38
CA GLU A 57 11.44 -4.10 -9.17
C GLU A 57 10.20 -4.92 -9.51
N TYR A 58 9.30 -5.11 -8.55
CA TYR A 58 8.05 -5.82 -8.77
C TYR A 58 7.14 -5.09 -9.76
N LEU A 59 7.04 -3.77 -9.68
CA LEU A 59 6.25 -2.98 -10.62
C LEU A 59 6.80 -3.09 -12.05
N THR A 60 8.12 -3.14 -12.21
CA THR A 60 8.78 -3.36 -13.51
C THR A 60 8.42 -4.74 -14.09
N ARG A 61 8.45 -5.79 -13.26
CA ARG A 61 7.98 -7.13 -13.67
C ARG A 61 6.50 -7.12 -14.08
N LEU A 62 5.67 -6.41 -13.32
CA LEU A 62 4.24 -6.32 -13.58
C LEU A 62 3.96 -5.60 -14.91
N GLU A 63 4.67 -4.52 -15.26
CA GLU A 63 4.54 -3.84 -16.56
C GLU A 63 4.77 -4.78 -17.75
N VAL A 64 5.76 -5.67 -17.65
CA VAL A 64 6.03 -6.69 -18.68
C VAL A 64 4.85 -7.65 -18.82
N ILE A 65 4.30 -8.12 -17.70
CA ILE A 65 3.14 -9.03 -17.69
C ILE A 65 1.88 -8.33 -18.19
N LEU A 66 1.66 -7.07 -17.86
CA LEU A 66 0.51 -6.29 -18.34
C LEU A 66 0.67 -5.90 -19.81
N GLY A 67 1.90 -5.77 -20.31
CA GLY A 67 2.18 -5.21 -21.62
C GLY A 67 1.79 -3.72 -21.72
N ALA A 68 1.80 -3.03 -20.57
CA ALA A 68 1.41 -1.63 -20.43
C ALA A 68 2.28 -0.97 -19.36
N GLN A 69 2.56 0.32 -19.54
CA GLN A 69 3.28 1.13 -18.56
C GLN A 69 2.38 1.47 -17.38
N ILE A 70 2.96 1.50 -16.17
CA ILE A 70 2.28 1.97 -14.96
C ILE A 70 2.64 3.45 -14.76
N VAL A 71 1.65 4.33 -14.91
CA VAL A 71 1.83 5.77 -14.75
C VAL A 71 2.23 6.10 -13.32
N ARG A 72 3.40 6.73 -13.15
CA ARG A 72 3.89 7.18 -11.84
C ARG A 72 3.28 8.54 -11.49
N LEU A 73 2.29 8.52 -10.61
CA LEU A 73 1.73 9.75 -10.05
C LEU A 73 2.63 10.24 -8.92
N ASN A 74 2.69 11.56 -8.73
CA ASN A 74 3.37 12.21 -7.61
C ASN A 74 4.91 12.10 -7.58
N ALA A 75 5.55 11.76 -8.71
CA ALA A 75 7.01 11.60 -8.81
C ALA A 75 7.84 12.84 -8.37
N GLU A 76 7.28 14.05 -8.47
CA GLU A 76 7.96 15.29 -8.08
C GLU A 76 7.70 15.73 -6.62
N ARG A 77 6.70 15.15 -5.94
CA ARG A 77 6.25 15.59 -4.59
C ARG A 77 6.06 14.40 -3.65
N GLY A 78 7.13 13.63 -3.46
CA GLY A 78 7.19 12.48 -2.56
C GLY A 78 7.14 12.84 -1.06
N PHE A 79 7.50 11.87 -0.22
CA PHE A 79 7.42 11.99 1.23
C PHE A 79 8.21 13.19 1.75
N ASP A 80 9.45 13.35 1.29
CA ASP A 80 10.38 14.40 1.70
C ASP A 80 9.75 15.80 1.57
N HIS A 81 9.15 16.10 0.41
CA HIS A 81 8.43 17.35 0.17
C HIS A 81 7.30 17.59 1.19
N TRP A 82 6.48 16.57 1.44
CA TRP A 82 5.38 16.72 2.39
C TRP A 82 5.87 16.79 3.83
N PHE A 83 6.93 16.08 4.18
CA PHE A 83 7.56 16.13 5.48
C PHE A 83 8.07 17.55 5.80
N GLU A 84 8.67 18.23 4.81
CA GLU A 84 9.04 19.65 4.88
C GLU A 84 7.81 20.56 5.04
N VAL A 85 6.79 20.39 4.19
CA VAL A 85 5.55 21.19 4.25
C VAL A 85 4.86 21.07 5.61
N PHE A 86 4.89 19.86 6.19
CA PHE A 86 4.36 19.57 7.52
C PHE A 86 5.35 19.84 8.67
N ARG A 87 6.51 20.45 8.38
CA ARG A 87 7.52 20.86 9.37
C ARG A 87 7.93 19.71 10.31
N GLY A 88 8.19 18.54 9.73
CA GLY A 88 8.61 17.34 10.48
C GLY A 88 7.47 16.57 11.15
N ALA A 89 6.20 16.95 10.97
CA ALA A 89 5.08 16.19 11.52
C ALA A 89 4.89 14.86 10.75
N LEU A 90 4.99 13.75 11.47
CA LEU A 90 4.89 12.41 10.88
C LEU A 90 3.43 12.08 10.53
N PRO A 91 3.21 11.27 9.49
CA PRO A 91 1.88 10.74 9.23
C PRO A 91 1.53 9.72 10.32
N SER A 92 0.26 9.69 10.71
CA SER A 92 -0.25 8.78 11.73
C SER A 92 -1.64 8.26 11.36
N PRO A 93 -2.19 7.26 12.10
CA PRO A 93 -3.56 6.81 11.88
C PRO A 93 -4.60 7.95 11.95
N GLN A 94 -4.36 8.94 12.80
CA GLN A 94 -5.21 10.13 12.95
C GLN A 94 -4.89 11.20 11.90
N MET A 95 -3.62 11.36 11.53
CA MET A 95 -3.14 12.37 10.59
C MET A 95 -2.60 11.72 9.32
N ARG A 96 -3.50 11.18 8.49
CA ARG A 96 -3.20 10.43 7.27
C ARG A 96 -2.86 11.32 6.07
N TRP A 97 -1.96 12.28 6.26
CA TRP A 97 -1.57 13.22 5.20
C TRP A 97 -0.88 12.50 4.03
N CYS A 98 -0.19 11.39 4.28
CA CYS A 98 0.41 10.57 3.22
C CYS A 98 -0.66 10.04 2.26
N THR A 99 -1.78 9.53 2.79
CA THR A 99 -2.92 9.10 1.98
C THR A 99 -3.56 10.26 1.22
N LYS A 100 -3.85 11.37 1.91
CA LYS A 100 -4.57 12.51 1.33
C LYS A 100 -3.76 13.18 0.21
N ASN A 101 -2.50 13.49 0.49
CA ASN A 101 -1.68 14.34 -0.37
C ASN A 101 -0.86 13.58 -1.40
N MET A 102 -0.49 12.33 -1.12
CA MET A 102 0.40 11.54 -1.98
C MET A 102 -0.35 10.47 -2.78
N LYS A 103 -1.62 10.18 -2.43
CA LYS A 103 -2.47 9.22 -3.16
C LYS A 103 -3.72 9.87 -3.73
N ILE A 104 -4.63 10.32 -2.88
CA ILE A 104 -5.95 10.80 -3.31
C ILE A 104 -5.84 12.04 -4.22
N LYS A 105 -5.16 13.10 -3.78
CA LYS A 105 -5.03 14.34 -4.57
C LYS A 105 -4.32 14.12 -5.91
N PRO A 106 -3.19 13.38 -6.00
CA PRO A 106 -2.55 13.09 -7.29
C PRO A 106 -3.47 12.34 -8.26
N ILE A 107 -4.21 11.33 -7.78
CA ILE A 107 -5.18 10.59 -8.59
C ILE A 107 -6.28 11.53 -9.10
N GLU A 108 -6.88 12.32 -8.20
CA GLU A 108 -7.96 13.26 -8.55
C GLU A 108 -7.52 14.34 -9.55
N ALA A 109 -6.27 14.79 -9.46
CA ALA A 109 -5.68 15.75 -10.40
C ALA A 109 -5.38 15.11 -11.76
N TRP A 110 -4.92 13.86 -11.78
CA TRP A 110 -4.63 13.12 -13.01
C TRP A 110 -5.89 12.69 -13.78
N ILE A 111 -6.98 12.39 -13.06
CA ILE A 111 -8.29 12.11 -13.67
C ILE A 111 -8.95 13.41 -14.16
N GLY A 112 -8.78 14.51 -13.43
CA GLY A 112 -9.46 15.77 -13.72
C GLY A 112 -10.98 15.64 -13.57
N ASP A 113 -11.70 16.07 -14.62
CA ASP A 113 -13.16 16.03 -14.73
C ASP A 113 -13.65 14.93 -15.67
N ASP A 114 -12.74 14.13 -16.24
CA ASP A 114 -13.10 13.05 -17.17
C ASP A 114 -13.91 11.96 -16.46
N PRO A 115 -14.94 11.39 -17.11
CA PRO A 115 -15.63 10.21 -16.58
C PRO A 115 -14.64 9.04 -16.44
N ALA A 116 -14.57 8.43 -15.26
CA ALA A 116 -13.67 7.32 -14.98
C ALA A 116 -14.33 6.19 -14.20
N VAL A 117 -13.90 4.96 -14.48
CA VAL A 117 -14.21 3.77 -13.67
C VAL A 117 -12.93 3.35 -12.94
N SER A 118 -12.95 3.43 -11.61
CA SER A 118 -11.86 2.99 -10.74
C SER A 118 -12.11 1.57 -10.26
N TYR A 119 -11.18 0.67 -10.55
CA TYR A 119 -11.24 -0.73 -10.14
C TYR A 119 -10.41 -0.95 -8.87
N VAL A 120 -11.06 -1.42 -7.81
CA VAL A 120 -10.46 -1.53 -6.47
C VAL A 120 -10.37 -3.00 -6.04
N ALA A 121 -9.21 -3.40 -5.53
CA ALA A 121 -8.88 -4.79 -5.21
C ALA A 121 -9.32 -5.19 -3.79
N ILE A 122 -10.63 -5.12 -3.51
CA ILE A 122 -11.21 -5.71 -2.30
C ILE A 122 -11.63 -7.13 -2.61
N ARG A 123 -11.08 -8.12 -1.89
CA ARG A 123 -11.43 -9.52 -2.09
C ARG A 123 -12.83 -9.86 -1.53
N ALA A 124 -13.44 -10.94 -2.01
CA ALA A 124 -14.76 -11.37 -1.55
C ALA A 124 -14.80 -11.75 -0.05
N ASP A 125 -13.73 -12.40 0.45
CA ASP A 125 -13.50 -12.74 1.86
C ASP A 125 -13.26 -11.49 2.74
N GLU A 126 -13.00 -10.35 2.13
CA GLU A 126 -12.79 -9.06 2.78
C GLU A 126 -13.94 -8.08 2.55
N SER A 127 -15.12 -8.54 2.10
CA SER A 127 -16.24 -7.68 1.68
C SER A 127 -16.74 -6.68 2.74
N ASN A 128 -16.46 -6.91 4.02
CA ASN A 128 -16.75 -5.98 5.11
C ASN A 128 -15.81 -4.75 5.13
N ARG A 129 -14.66 -4.81 4.43
CA ARG A 129 -13.72 -3.70 4.33
C ARG A 129 -14.29 -2.60 3.44
N LYS A 130 -14.21 -1.36 3.93
CA LYS A 130 -14.54 -0.17 3.17
C LYS A 130 -13.30 0.31 2.43
N GLY A 131 -13.20 0.05 1.13
CA GLY A 131 -12.20 0.70 0.28
C GLY A 131 -12.46 2.19 0.13
N TYR A 132 -11.51 2.90 -0.45
CA TYR A 132 -11.75 4.29 -0.84
C TYR A 132 -12.80 4.33 -1.95
N ILE A 133 -13.83 5.13 -1.73
CA ILE A 133 -14.81 5.48 -2.73
C ILE A 133 -14.64 6.97 -2.96
N SER A 134 -14.35 7.35 -4.20
CA SER A 134 -14.19 8.77 -4.53
C SER A 134 -15.48 9.53 -4.27
N THR A 135 -15.35 10.73 -3.72
CA THR A 135 -16.48 11.65 -3.54
C THR A 135 -16.83 12.41 -4.83
N LYS A 136 -15.97 12.32 -5.86
CA LYS A 136 -16.20 12.99 -7.14
C LYS A 136 -17.26 12.25 -7.98
N PRO A 137 -18.26 12.96 -8.54
CA PRO A 137 -19.35 12.31 -9.28
C PRO A 137 -18.93 11.71 -10.64
N ASN A 138 -17.81 12.16 -11.22
CA ASN A 138 -17.26 11.62 -12.46
C ASN A 138 -16.53 10.28 -12.28
N ILE A 139 -16.24 9.85 -11.03
CA ILE A 139 -15.50 8.62 -10.74
C ILE A 139 -16.45 7.56 -10.18
N ARG A 140 -16.64 6.47 -10.92
CA ARG A 140 -17.41 5.30 -10.49
C ARG A 140 -16.47 4.22 -9.98
N THR A 141 -16.70 3.71 -8.77
CA THR A 141 -15.88 2.64 -8.18
C THR A 141 -16.50 1.27 -8.47
N ARG A 142 -15.67 0.28 -8.82
CA ARG A 142 -16.05 -1.14 -9.03
C ARG A 142 -15.19 -2.05 -8.16
N PHE A 143 -15.76 -3.18 -7.74
CA PHE A 143 -15.09 -4.16 -6.88
C PHE A 143 -15.11 -5.56 -7.52
N PRO A 144 -14.34 -5.80 -8.60
CA PRO A 144 -14.49 -7.02 -9.40
C PRO A 144 -14.29 -8.30 -8.61
N PHE A 145 -13.38 -8.30 -7.63
CA PHE A 145 -13.16 -9.49 -6.81
C PHE A 145 -14.35 -9.82 -5.90
N VAL A 146 -15.04 -8.81 -5.35
CA VAL A 146 -16.31 -9.03 -4.62
C VAL A 146 -17.41 -9.48 -5.58
N GLU A 147 -17.51 -8.84 -6.75
CA GLU A 147 -18.51 -9.12 -7.78
C GLU A 147 -18.39 -10.55 -8.34
N ASP A 148 -17.17 -11.03 -8.52
CA ASP A 148 -16.85 -12.34 -9.11
C ASP A 148 -16.55 -13.43 -8.07
N GLY A 149 -16.61 -13.13 -6.77
CA GLY A 149 -16.37 -14.10 -5.69
C GLY A 149 -14.92 -14.56 -5.55
N ILE A 150 -13.95 -13.71 -5.93
CA ILE A 150 -12.52 -14.00 -5.89
C ILE A 150 -11.99 -13.76 -4.47
N ALA A 151 -11.46 -14.81 -3.86
CA ALA A 151 -10.88 -14.79 -2.52
C ALA A 151 -9.34 -14.80 -2.56
N HIS A 152 -8.72 -14.91 -1.38
CA HIS A 152 -7.27 -14.92 -1.22
C HIS A 152 -6.55 -15.96 -2.10
N ASP A 153 -6.99 -17.21 -2.07
CA ASP A 153 -6.36 -18.29 -2.84
C ASP A 153 -6.42 -18.05 -4.35
N ASP A 154 -7.52 -17.46 -4.81
CA ASP A 154 -7.69 -17.09 -6.21
C ASP A 154 -6.71 -15.98 -6.60
N VAL A 155 -6.47 -15.00 -5.72
CA VAL A 155 -5.47 -13.93 -5.92
C VAL A 155 -4.07 -14.53 -6.08
N LEU A 156 -3.68 -15.47 -5.22
CA LEU A 156 -2.38 -16.13 -5.33
C LEU A 156 -2.26 -16.92 -6.63
N ARG A 157 -3.30 -17.68 -7.00
CA ARG A 157 -3.34 -18.44 -8.25
C ARG A 157 -3.25 -17.53 -9.47
N ILE A 158 -3.95 -16.40 -9.49
CA ILE A 158 -3.88 -15.42 -10.60
C ILE A 158 -2.44 -14.91 -10.80
N LEU A 159 -1.71 -14.64 -9.72
CA LEU A 159 -0.33 -14.15 -9.80
C LEU A 159 0.66 -15.23 -10.23
N ASP A 160 0.47 -16.46 -9.76
CA ASP A 160 1.30 -17.61 -10.12
C ASP A 160 1.10 -18.01 -11.58
N ASP A 161 -0.16 -18.16 -12.02
CA ASP A 161 -0.53 -18.46 -13.41
C ASP A 161 -0.01 -17.42 -14.40
N ALA A 162 0.09 -16.16 -13.97
CA ALA A 162 0.64 -15.07 -14.76
C ALA A 162 2.18 -15.00 -14.76
N GLY A 163 2.85 -15.78 -13.91
CA GLY A 163 4.31 -15.80 -13.78
C GLY A 163 4.92 -14.55 -13.14
N VAL A 164 4.10 -13.72 -12.47
CA VAL A 164 4.59 -12.53 -11.75
C VAL A 164 4.96 -12.86 -10.31
N GLY A 165 4.22 -13.78 -9.69
CA GLY A 165 4.39 -14.16 -8.29
C GLY A 165 4.14 -13.02 -7.31
N LEU A 166 4.73 -13.14 -6.13
CA LEU A 166 4.69 -12.12 -5.07
C LEU A 166 5.94 -11.23 -5.11
N PRO A 167 5.84 -9.97 -4.65
CA PRO A 167 7.01 -9.14 -4.40
C PRO A 167 7.95 -9.79 -3.38
N ASP A 168 9.25 -9.60 -3.55
CA ASP A 168 10.27 -10.31 -2.76
C ASP A 168 10.26 -9.90 -1.28
N TYR A 169 9.81 -8.67 -0.99
CA TYR A 169 9.63 -8.20 0.39
C TYR A 169 8.60 -9.04 1.18
N TYR A 170 7.76 -9.84 0.51
CA TYR A 170 6.83 -10.77 1.20
C TYR A 170 7.54 -11.86 2.01
N SER A 171 8.84 -12.07 1.79
CA SER A 171 9.65 -13.03 2.55
C SER A 171 9.88 -12.62 4.02
N TRP A 172 9.80 -11.32 4.33
CA TRP A 172 10.07 -10.78 5.67
C TRP A 172 9.03 -9.74 6.12
N ARG A 173 8.10 -9.36 5.24
CA ARG A 173 7.06 -8.36 5.48
C ARG A 173 5.74 -8.80 4.89
N THR A 174 4.63 -8.34 5.44
CA THR A 174 3.29 -8.79 5.02
C THR A 174 2.46 -7.67 4.39
N ARG A 175 2.79 -6.41 4.65
CA ARG A 175 1.97 -5.25 4.26
C ARG A 175 2.82 -4.06 3.80
N SER A 176 2.28 -3.32 2.81
CA SER A 176 2.74 -2.02 2.31
C SER A 176 4.15 -2.02 1.68
N GLY A 177 4.32 -1.35 0.53
CA GLY A 177 5.63 -1.09 -0.05
C GLY A 177 6.44 -0.06 0.76
N CYS A 178 5.77 0.93 1.37
CA CYS A 178 6.48 2.04 2.04
C CYS A 178 7.33 1.58 3.23
N TYR A 179 8.61 1.94 3.29
CA TYR A 179 9.57 1.36 4.23
C TYR A 179 9.38 1.82 5.69
N PHE A 180 8.62 2.88 5.97
CA PHE A 180 8.37 3.39 7.33
C PHE A 180 6.88 3.52 7.71
N CYS A 181 6.00 2.73 7.09
CA CYS A 181 4.57 2.82 7.35
C CYS A 181 4.28 2.70 8.86
N PHE A 182 3.48 3.60 9.43
CA PHE A 182 3.10 3.56 10.85
C PHE A 182 2.22 2.36 11.23
N TYR A 183 1.76 1.57 10.26
CA TYR A 183 1.11 0.27 10.45
C TYR A 183 2.08 -0.93 10.34
N GLN A 184 3.37 -0.67 10.19
CA GLN A 184 4.40 -1.71 10.16
C GLN A 184 4.52 -2.38 11.52
N ARG A 185 4.51 -3.71 11.52
CA ARG A 185 4.59 -4.52 12.73
C ARG A 185 6.00 -4.47 13.32
N LYS A 186 6.13 -4.77 14.61
CA LYS A 186 7.42 -4.76 15.31
C LYS A 186 8.45 -5.71 14.68
N ALA A 187 8.03 -6.93 14.32
CA ALA A 187 8.89 -7.87 13.60
C ALA A 187 9.30 -7.36 12.21
N GLU A 188 8.41 -6.65 11.50
CA GLU A 188 8.72 -6.04 10.21
C GLU A 188 9.70 -4.86 10.35
N TRP A 189 9.70 -4.13 11.47
CA TRP A 189 10.73 -3.13 11.79
C TRP A 189 12.11 -3.75 12.01
N ILE A 190 12.15 -4.91 12.70
CA ILE A 190 13.38 -5.70 12.82
C ILE A 190 13.83 -6.20 11.44
N GLY A 191 12.90 -6.75 10.65
CA GLY A 191 13.18 -7.16 9.27
C GLY A 191 13.76 -6.02 8.43
N LEU A 192 13.18 -4.82 8.51
CA LEU A 192 13.74 -3.63 7.84
C LEU A 192 15.18 -3.35 8.30
N SER A 193 15.47 -3.44 9.60
CA SER A 193 16.82 -3.20 10.13
C SER A 193 17.88 -4.21 9.65
N GLU A 194 17.45 -5.39 9.21
CA GLU A 194 18.32 -6.47 8.73
C GLU A 194 18.46 -6.48 7.21
N GLN A 195 17.35 -6.31 6.49
CA GLN A 195 17.29 -6.39 5.03
C GLN A 195 17.69 -5.06 4.37
N HIS A 196 17.32 -3.93 4.98
CA HIS A 196 17.56 -2.57 4.49
C HIS A 196 18.04 -1.64 5.62
N PRO A 197 19.25 -1.87 6.15
CA PRO A 197 19.76 -1.14 7.30
C PRO A 197 19.85 0.38 7.06
N ASP A 198 20.15 0.81 5.83
CA ASP A 198 20.16 2.22 5.41
C ASP A 198 18.77 2.86 5.48
N LEU A 199 17.72 2.17 5.00
CA LEU A 199 16.34 2.63 5.08
C LEU A 199 15.85 2.66 6.54
N PHE A 200 16.28 1.70 7.36
CA PHE A 200 15.99 1.71 8.79
C PHE A 200 16.62 2.94 9.47
N GLU A 201 17.90 3.23 9.21
CA GLU A 201 18.56 4.41 9.78
C GLU A 201 17.94 5.72 9.26
N ARG A 202 17.44 5.75 8.02
CA ARG A 202 16.66 6.87 7.50
C ARG A 202 15.33 7.02 8.24
N ALA A 203 14.63 5.91 8.54
CA ALA A 203 13.40 5.94 9.33
C ALA A 203 13.64 6.43 10.77
N VAL A 204 14.77 6.06 11.40
CA VAL A 204 15.22 6.56 12.70
C VAL A 204 15.43 8.07 12.66
N ALA A 205 16.13 8.58 11.64
CA ALA A 205 16.34 10.02 11.47
C ALA A 205 15.02 10.78 11.31
N ILE A 206 14.11 10.25 10.48
CA ILE A 206 12.78 10.84 10.28
C ILE A 206 11.97 10.84 11.59
N GLU A 207 12.06 9.78 12.41
CA GLU A 207 11.46 9.73 13.75
C GLU A 207 11.98 10.84 14.68
N GLN A 208 13.27 11.15 14.54
CA GLN A 208 13.97 12.24 15.23
C GLN A 208 13.78 13.60 14.58
N LYS A 209 12.92 13.72 13.55
CA LYS A 209 12.61 14.97 12.86
C LYS A 209 13.74 15.49 11.97
N VAL A 210 14.61 14.59 11.54
CA VAL A 210 15.71 14.90 10.62
C VAL A 210 15.45 14.22 9.28
N LEU A 211 15.43 15.01 8.22
CA LEU A 211 15.45 14.50 6.86
C LEU A 211 16.90 14.47 6.38
N ARG A 212 17.43 13.27 6.15
CA ARG A 212 18.79 13.10 5.62
C ARG A 212 18.82 13.37 4.12
N ASP A 213 19.93 13.93 3.64
CA ASP A 213 20.17 14.22 2.22
C ASP A 213 19.05 15.09 1.58
N ALA A 214 18.56 16.10 2.31
CA ALA A 214 17.48 17.00 1.91
C ALA A 214 17.94 18.09 0.90
N GLY A 215 18.60 17.67 -0.19
CA GLY A 215 19.07 18.55 -1.26
C GLY A 215 20.52 19.03 -1.11
N THR A 216 20.82 20.23 -1.62
CA THR A 216 22.21 20.76 -1.69
C THR A 216 22.81 21.11 -0.33
N ASP A 217 21.96 21.32 0.67
CA ASP A 217 22.36 21.86 1.97
C ASP A 217 22.61 20.76 3.02
N GLY A 218 22.49 19.48 2.63
CA GLY A 218 22.68 18.33 3.50
C GLY A 218 21.40 17.95 4.26
N ASP A 219 21.53 17.66 5.54
CA ASP A 219 20.40 17.23 6.39
C ASP A 219 19.51 18.43 6.78
N ALA A 220 18.19 18.23 6.77
CA ALA A 220 17.21 19.20 7.27
C ALA A 220 16.66 18.77 8.63
N ASP A 221 16.88 19.58 9.67
CA ASP A 221 16.42 19.33 11.03
C ASP A 221 15.18 20.18 11.36
N PHE A 222 14.09 19.49 11.74
CA PHE A 222 12.81 20.08 12.11
C PHE A 222 12.55 20.06 13.63
N GLY A 223 13.55 19.73 14.44
CA GLY A 223 13.46 19.60 15.90
C GLY A 223 12.95 20.86 16.59
N ASP A 224 13.32 22.05 16.10
CA ASP A 224 12.85 23.33 16.65
C ASP A 224 11.36 23.56 16.45
N THR A 225 10.81 23.06 15.32
CA THR A 225 9.39 23.15 14.97
C THR A 225 8.56 21.97 15.49
N ALA A 226 9.22 20.93 15.97
CA ALA A 226 8.56 19.74 16.46
C ALA A 226 7.76 20.01 17.75
N MET A 227 6.66 19.27 17.93
CA MET A 227 5.86 19.35 19.15
C MET A 227 6.72 19.04 20.38
N ARG A 228 6.86 20.01 21.28
CA ARG A 228 7.59 19.86 22.55
C ARG A 228 6.70 19.11 23.55
N GLY A 229 7.15 17.96 24.05
CA GLY A 229 6.55 17.26 25.19
C GLY A 229 6.16 15.79 24.96
N ARG A 230 5.51 15.46 23.84
CA ARG A 230 5.24 14.06 23.44
C ARG A 230 5.82 13.80 22.06
N GLN A 231 6.87 12.99 21.99
CA GLN A 231 7.41 12.51 20.74
C GLN A 231 6.49 11.42 20.18
N TYR A 232 5.97 11.65 18.98
CA TYR A 232 5.29 10.59 18.23
C TYR A 232 6.35 9.65 17.66
N THR A 233 6.18 8.36 17.92
CA THR A 233 7.05 7.29 17.44
C THR A 233 6.33 6.48 16.36
N TRP A 234 7.09 5.87 15.47
CA TRP A 234 6.53 5.01 14.42
C TRP A 234 5.86 3.76 15.01
N SER A 235 6.48 3.18 16.04
CA SER A 235 5.91 2.09 16.83
C SER A 235 5.41 2.66 18.15
N GLY A 236 4.10 2.61 18.41
CA GLY A 236 3.51 3.25 19.57
C GLY A 236 4.18 2.82 20.89
N GLY A 237 4.65 3.81 21.67
CA GLY A 237 5.20 3.60 23.01
C GLY A 237 6.72 3.40 23.10
N GLU A 238 7.43 3.36 21.98
CA GLU A 238 8.89 3.23 21.94
C GLU A 238 9.49 3.77 20.64
N THR A 239 10.74 4.22 20.68
CA THR A 239 11.50 4.63 19.47
C THR A 239 12.00 3.41 18.70
N LEU A 240 12.33 3.58 17.42
CA LEU A 240 12.95 2.52 16.60
C LEU A 240 14.27 2.02 17.18
N VAL A 241 15.05 2.89 17.84
CA VAL A 241 16.30 2.50 18.53
C VAL A 241 16.01 1.57 19.71
N GLN A 242 15.00 1.90 20.52
CA GLN A 242 14.55 1.05 21.63
C GLN A 242 13.98 -0.29 21.13
N LEU A 243 13.20 -0.24 20.05
CA LEU A 243 12.63 -1.43 19.40
C LEU A 243 13.75 -2.38 18.94
N ARG A 244 14.77 -1.85 18.23
CA ARG A 244 15.94 -2.62 17.78
C ARG A 244 16.72 -3.22 18.96
N ALA A 245 16.83 -2.52 20.08
CA ALA A 245 17.54 -3.02 21.26
C ALA A 245 16.89 -4.26 21.89
N ARG A 246 15.57 -4.45 21.70
CA ARG A 246 14.83 -5.65 22.15
C ARG A 246 14.45 -6.59 21.00
N ARG A 247 15.27 -6.61 19.94
CA ARG A 247 15.13 -7.48 18.77
C ARG A 247 14.80 -8.93 19.13
N ASP A 248 15.60 -9.55 20.00
CA ASP A 248 15.49 -10.98 20.27
C ASP A 248 14.14 -11.32 20.95
N GLU A 249 13.66 -10.44 21.84
CA GLU A 249 12.33 -10.56 22.45
C GLU A 249 11.21 -10.48 21.41
N ILE A 250 11.30 -9.52 20.47
CA ILE A 250 10.32 -9.32 19.41
C ILE A 250 10.28 -10.55 18.50
N MET A 251 11.44 -11.03 18.05
CA MET A 251 11.53 -12.17 17.14
C MET A 251 11.09 -13.47 17.82
N GLN A 252 11.40 -13.67 19.09
CA GLN A 252 10.91 -14.82 19.85
C GLN A 252 9.38 -14.82 19.96
N ARG A 253 8.76 -13.66 20.24
CA ARG A 253 7.29 -13.55 20.26
C ARG A 253 6.68 -13.82 18.89
N HIS A 254 7.27 -13.24 17.85
CA HIS A 254 6.86 -13.45 16.47
C HIS A 254 6.89 -14.94 16.11
N GLU A 255 8.02 -15.63 16.31
CA GLU A 255 8.16 -17.07 16.06
C GLU A 255 7.16 -17.91 16.86
N ALA A 256 6.92 -17.56 18.13
CA ALA A 256 5.92 -18.22 18.95
C ALA A 256 4.50 -18.03 18.40
N ALA A 257 4.16 -16.83 17.92
CA ALA A 257 2.90 -16.55 17.25
C ALA A 257 2.76 -17.35 15.95
N LEU A 258 3.80 -17.40 15.11
CA LEU A 258 3.81 -18.21 13.89
C LEU A 258 3.62 -19.70 14.17
N THR A 259 4.30 -20.22 15.19
CA THR A 259 4.20 -21.63 15.60
C THR A 259 2.80 -21.95 16.11
N ARG A 260 2.23 -21.06 16.93
CA ARG A 260 0.85 -21.19 17.42
C ARG A 260 -0.15 -21.17 16.27
N ALA A 261 0.06 -20.30 15.29
CA ALA A 261 -0.77 -20.23 14.10
C ALA A 261 -0.73 -21.54 13.32
N ALA A 262 0.47 -22.02 13.00
CA ALA A 262 0.68 -23.26 12.26
C ALA A 262 0.05 -24.49 12.94
N THR A 263 0.03 -24.51 14.27
CA THR A 263 -0.56 -25.62 15.06
C THR A 263 -2.07 -25.51 15.25
N THR A 264 -2.65 -24.30 15.13
CA THR A 264 -4.10 -24.06 15.25
C THR A 264 -4.81 -23.90 13.90
N ALA A 265 -4.05 -23.90 12.80
CA ALA A 265 -4.55 -23.81 11.45
C ALA A 265 -5.55 -24.92 11.13
N ARG A 266 -6.66 -24.55 10.49
CA ARG A 266 -7.60 -25.51 9.92
C ARG A 266 -6.92 -26.25 8.76
N PRO A 267 -7.26 -27.53 8.50
CA PRO A 267 -6.77 -28.21 7.31
C PRO A 267 -7.16 -27.45 6.04
N ASN A 268 -6.23 -27.33 5.08
CA ASN A 268 -6.34 -26.63 3.79
C ASN A 268 -6.33 -25.09 3.82
N VAL A 269 -5.69 -24.46 4.80
CA VAL A 269 -5.40 -23.01 4.76
C VAL A 269 -3.92 -22.80 4.37
N PRO A 270 -3.59 -21.93 3.39
CA PRO A 270 -2.21 -21.62 3.06
C PRO A 270 -1.41 -21.12 4.28
N LEU A 271 -0.14 -21.54 4.37
CA LEU A 271 0.73 -21.16 5.49
C LEU A 271 0.84 -19.64 5.63
N ILE A 272 0.81 -18.89 4.53
CA ILE A 272 0.88 -17.43 4.51
C ILE A 272 -0.37 -16.74 5.10
N GLU A 273 -1.55 -17.37 5.02
CA GLU A 273 -2.80 -16.86 5.59
C GLU A 273 -2.86 -17.12 7.10
N VAL A 274 -2.48 -18.34 7.50
CA VAL A 274 -2.24 -18.68 8.91
C VAL A 274 -1.23 -17.71 9.55
N LEU A 275 -0.17 -17.37 8.80
CA LEU A 275 0.81 -16.36 9.18
C LEU A 275 0.17 -14.97 9.28
N ALA A 276 -0.56 -14.53 8.26
CA ALA A 276 -1.15 -13.19 8.20
C ALA A 276 -2.15 -12.95 9.33
N ASP A 277 -3.09 -13.88 9.55
CA ASP A 277 -4.14 -13.84 10.57
C ASP A 277 -3.56 -13.88 11.99
N ALA A 278 -2.58 -14.75 12.24
CA ALA A 278 -1.94 -14.81 13.55
C ALA A 278 -1.18 -13.52 13.88
N LEU A 279 -0.60 -12.89 12.86
CA LEU A 279 0.07 -11.61 13.00
C LEU A 279 -0.92 -10.42 13.03
N GLU A 280 -2.18 -10.59 12.64
CA GLU A 280 -3.24 -9.60 12.87
C GLU A 280 -3.67 -9.57 14.33
N THR A 281 -3.63 -10.71 15.03
CA THR A 281 -3.93 -10.77 16.48
C THR A 281 -2.83 -10.19 17.38
N GLU A 282 -1.66 -9.87 16.84
CA GLU A 282 -0.55 -9.23 17.59
C GLU A 282 -0.68 -7.70 17.73
N ASP A 283 -1.60 -7.06 17.00
CA ASP A 283 -1.68 -5.59 16.92
C ASP A 283 -3.14 -5.10 17.00
N ASP A 284 -3.40 -4.14 17.90
CA ASP A 284 -4.72 -3.53 18.09
C ASP A 284 -5.09 -2.52 16.97
N GLN A 285 -4.26 -2.38 15.93
CA GLN A 285 -4.44 -1.37 14.88
C GLN A 285 -5.04 -1.94 13.59
N GLU A 286 -6.21 -1.43 13.21
CA GLU A 286 -6.84 -1.71 11.92
C GLU A 286 -5.95 -1.27 10.75
N PRO A 287 -5.81 -2.09 9.69
CA PRO A 287 -4.98 -1.76 8.54
C PRO A 287 -5.48 -0.52 7.77
N CYS A 288 -4.55 0.15 7.07
CA CYS A 288 -4.86 1.28 6.21
C CYS A 288 -5.81 0.89 5.06
N THR A 289 -7.11 1.19 5.21
CA THR A 289 -8.15 0.86 4.20
C THR A 289 -7.97 1.53 2.84
N VAL A 290 -7.15 2.58 2.76
CA VAL A 290 -6.93 3.38 1.55
C VAL A 290 -5.64 2.97 0.82
N CYS A 291 -4.86 2.02 1.35
CA CYS A 291 -3.76 1.44 0.60
C CYS A 291 -4.22 0.43 -0.47
N ALA A 292 -5.53 0.14 -0.54
CA ALA A 292 -6.15 -0.68 -1.58
C ALA A 292 -6.74 0.14 -2.74
N LEU A 293 -6.41 1.44 -2.83
CA LEU A 293 -6.81 2.37 -3.90
C LEU A 293 -6.53 1.83 -5.30
#